data_AF-A0A4Q6AJB7-F1
#
_entry.id   AF-A0A4Q6AJB7-F1
#
_cell.length_a   1.000
_cell.length_b   1.000
_cell.length_c   1.000
_cell.angle_alpha   90.00
_cell.angle_beta   90.00
_cell.angle_gamma   90.00
#
_symmetry.space_group_name_H-M   'P 1'
#
loop_
_entity.id
_entity.type
_entity.pdbx_description
1 polymer ?
#
loop_
_entity_poly.entity_id
_entity_poly.type
_entity_poly.pdbx_seq_one_letter_code
_entity_poly.pdbx_strand_id
1 'polypeptide(L)'
;MNKTLRSKLIFGFIISSGFALAIGLIGTLMISSLSKNINTLAEISIPSLDYLSRANAAMVDARSSSRVMVQLTVDLPMAERTKATYAENINTLFEYLKKYEPLTNTEQKKIEYNQLMGSIKTWQDSQAKAASMWDEKISMLKEGTKEKDLKTFLEFHEKLQAAQAEARDPYANAAKEFNELSDLVGKLARGISQESSETASRSQLIMLGIILIGVACSIGIGLAIAGNTLKTLGADPSEISDIVRQVTAGDTAVKLRPEAVGVYADIRTMVHGLNEKANVAEQISKGDLTVEVKLASEKDRLGKAFQTMINVLREIITRANSASYQVATGSSQVSSASQSLSQGATEQASSVEEISSSVTEISSKIKANASNA
;
A
#
# COMPACT_ATOMS: atom_id res chain seq x y z
N MET A 1 -24.53 -0.96 -15.78
CA MET A 1 -23.54 -1.89 -16.38
C MET A 1 -22.81 -2.60 -15.25
N ASN A 2 -23.06 -3.90 -15.03
CA ASN A 2 -22.46 -4.64 -13.92
C ASN A 2 -20.95 -4.79 -14.17
N LYS A 3 -20.12 -3.94 -13.55
CA LYS A 3 -18.66 -4.04 -13.65
C LYS A 3 -18.22 -5.40 -13.09
N THR A 4 -17.43 -6.14 -13.85
CA THR A 4 -16.88 -7.45 -13.43
C THR A 4 -16.11 -7.30 -12.11
N LEU A 5 -16.05 -8.36 -11.29
CA LEU A 5 -15.31 -8.38 -10.02
C LEU A 5 -13.87 -7.87 -10.20
N ARG A 6 -13.23 -8.29 -11.30
CA ARG A 6 -11.91 -7.81 -11.74
C ARG A 6 -11.84 -6.28 -11.87
N SER A 7 -12.82 -5.64 -12.50
CA SER A 7 -12.85 -4.18 -12.66
C SER A 7 -12.99 -3.46 -11.31
N LYS A 8 -13.77 -4.02 -10.37
CA LYS A 8 -13.93 -3.45 -9.02
C LYS A 8 -12.63 -3.54 -8.20
N LEU A 9 -11.96 -4.69 -8.25
CA LEU A 9 -10.67 -4.89 -7.58
C LEU A 9 -9.59 -3.96 -8.14
N ILE A 10 -9.44 -3.92 -9.47
CA ILE A 10 -8.47 -3.03 -10.13
C ILE A 10 -8.73 -1.57 -9.75
N PHE A 11 -9.98 -1.13 -9.75
CA PHE A 11 -10.33 0.23 -9.36
C PHE A 11 -9.97 0.53 -7.89
N GLY A 12 -10.24 -0.40 -6.96
CA GLY A 12 -9.84 -0.25 -5.56
C GLY A 12 -8.32 -0.15 -5.38
N PHE A 13 -7.56 -0.99 -6.08
CA PHE A 13 -6.08 -0.94 -6.05
C PHE A 13 -5.54 0.37 -6.66
N ILE A 14 -6.08 0.84 -7.78
CA ILE A 14 -5.66 2.11 -8.39
C ILE A 14 -5.89 3.27 -7.42
N ILE A 15 -7.02 3.32 -6.72
CA ILE A 15 -7.29 4.36 -5.73
C ILE A 15 -6.29 4.29 -4.57
N SER A 16 -6.06 3.10 -4.01
CA SER A 16 -5.12 2.91 -2.90
C SER A 16 -3.69 3.31 -3.29
N SER A 17 -3.23 2.88 -4.47
CA SER A 17 -1.93 3.29 -5.02
C SER A 17 -1.88 4.80 -5.31
N GLY A 18 -3.00 5.40 -5.74
CA GLY A 18 -3.11 6.85 -5.94
C GLY A 18 -2.91 7.64 -4.64
N PHE A 19 -3.46 7.16 -3.53
CA PHE A 19 -3.21 7.75 -2.21
C PHE A 19 -1.73 7.63 -1.81
N ALA A 20 -1.11 6.45 -2.01
CA ALA A 20 0.31 6.27 -1.72
C ALA A 20 1.19 7.23 -2.54
N LEU A 21 0.88 7.41 -3.83
CA LEU A 21 1.58 8.35 -4.70
C LEU A 21 1.39 9.80 -4.25
N ALA A 22 0.16 10.19 -3.90
CA ALA A 22 -0.14 11.53 -3.40
C ALA A 22 0.60 11.84 -2.08
N ILE A 23 0.64 10.88 -1.15
CA ILE A 23 1.40 10.98 0.10
C ILE A 23 2.89 11.15 -0.20
N GLY A 24 3.45 10.33 -1.09
CA GLY A 24 4.85 10.44 -1.49
C GLY A 24 5.17 11.80 -2.10
N LEU A 25 4.33 12.28 -3.02
CA LEU A 25 4.55 13.55 -3.72
C LEU A 25 4.44 14.75 -2.75
N ILE A 26 3.42 14.79 -1.90
CA ILE A 26 3.27 15.83 -0.88
C ILE A 26 4.42 15.79 0.13
N GLY A 27 4.82 14.60 0.57
CA GLY A 27 5.96 14.41 1.48
C GLY A 27 7.26 14.96 0.89
N THR A 28 7.54 14.67 -0.38
CA THR A 28 8.74 15.20 -1.05
C THR A 28 8.72 16.73 -1.18
N LEU A 29 7.58 17.34 -1.50
CA LEU A 29 7.44 18.79 -1.56
C LEU A 29 7.66 19.47 -0.21
N MET A 30 7.13 18.88 0.87
CA MET A 30 7.31 19.38 2.23
C MET A 30 8.78 19.32 2.68
N ILE A 31 9.45 18.20 2.41
CA ILE A 31 10.88 18.03 2.72
C ILE A 31 11.72 19.02 1.90
N SER A 32 11.39 19.26 0.64
CA SER A 32 12.11 20.21 -0.20
C SER A 32 12.03 21.64 0.34
N SER A 33 10.88 22.06 0.88
CA SER A 33 10.72 23.37 1.51
C SER A 33 11.60 23.49 2.76
N LEU A 34 11.55 22.48 3.63
CA LEU A 34 12.36 22.44 4.84
C LEU A 34 13.87 22.43 4.54
N SER A 35 14.28 21.65 3.54
CA SER A 35 15.68 21.58 3.09
C SER A 35 16.20 22.92 2.60
N LYS A 36 15.38 23.72 1.89
CA LYS A 36 15.77 25.06 1.44
C LYS A 36 16.08 26.01 2.61
N ASN A 37 15.28 25.98 3.66
CA ASN A 37 15.50 26.81 4.84
C ASN A 37 16.74 26.38 5.63
N ILE A 38 16.94 25.07 5.81
CA ILE A 38 18.13 24.51 6.45
C ILE A 38 19.39 24.89 5.67
N ASN A 39 19.36 24.78 4.34
CA ASN A 39 20.49 25.18 3.49
C ASN A 39 20.80 26.68 3.61
N THR A 40 19.76 27.52 3.67
CA THR A 40 19.95 28.97 3.92
C THR A 40 20.63 29.21 5.28
N LEU A 41 20.26 28.46 6.30
CA LEU A 41 20.88 28.58 7.62
C LEU A 41 22.36 28.13 7.60
N ALA A 42 22.63 26.98 6.98
CA ALA A 42 23.96 26.36 6.93
C ALA A 42 24.96 27.10 6.04
N GLU A 43 24.52 27.55 4.86
CA GLU A 43 25.42 28.16 3.86
C GLU A 43 25.50 29.68 3.96
N ILE A 44 24.49 30.33 4.57
CA ILE A 44 24.42 31.80 4.62
C ILE A 44 24.49 32.29 6.07
N SER A 45 23.52 31.93 6.91
CA SER A 45 23.39 32.57 8.24
C SER A 45 24.50 32.20 9.21
N ILE A 46 24.90 30.93 9.29
CA ILE A 46 25.97 30.48 10.20
C ILE A 46 27.33 31.08 9.79
N PRO A 47 27.78 30.94 8.52
CA PRO A 47 29.02 31.58 8.08
C PRO A 47 28.98 33.10 8.22
N SER A 48 27.82 33.73 7.98
CA SER A 48 27.67 35.17 8.19
C SER A 48 28.02 35.60 9.62
N LEU A 49 27.51 34.88 10.62
CA LEU A 49 27.78 35.17 12.03
C LEU A 49 29.24 34.90 12.41
N ASP A 50 29.83 33.81 11.92
CA ASP A 50 31.25 33.51 12.15
C ASP A 50 32.16 34.59 11.55
N TYR A 51 31.95 34.96 10.29
CA TYR A 51 32.75 35.97 9.62
C TYR A 51 32.62 37.35 10.27
N LEU A 52 31.41 37.79 10.61
CA LEU A 52 31.20 39.04 11.34
C LEU A 52 31.85 39.02 12.71
N SER A 53 31.75 37.90 13.45
CA SER A 53 32.38 37.75 14.76
C SER A 53 33.90 37.83 14.69
N ARG A 54 34.52 37.13 13.72
CA ARG A 54 35.98 37.13 13.53
C ARG A 54 36.50 38.48 13.01
N ALA A 55 35.75 39.12 12.12
CA ALA A 55 36.05 40.47 11.68
C ALA A 55 36.01 41.46 12.86
N ASN A 56 34.95 41.43 13.67
CA ASN A 56 34.84 42.28 14.85
C ASN A 56 35.96 42.02 15.87
N ALA A 57 36.32 40.75 16.11
CA ALA A 57 37.45 40.39 16.98
C ALA A 57 38.77 40.99 16.48
N ALA A 58 39.06 40.85 15.18
CA ALA A 58 40.25 41.45 14.56
C ALA A 58 40.25 42.99 14.67
N MET A 59 39.09 43.64 14.54
CA MET A 59 38.96 45.09 14.75
C MET A 59 39.27 45.50 16.20
N VAL A 60 38.76 44.74 17.18
CA VAL A 60 39.02 44.94 18.61
C VAL A 60 40.51 44.76 18.91
N ASP A 61 41.15 43.73 18.35
CA ASP A 61 42.58 43.44 18.54
C ASP A 61 43.49 44.47 17.86
N ALA A 62 43.10 44.97 16.69
CA ALA A 62 43.75 46.11 16.05
C ALA A 62 43.67 47.37 16.95
N ARG A 63 42.49 47.70 17.49
CA ARG A 63 42.38 48.80 18.45
C ARG A 63 43.23 48.56 19.70
N SER A 64 43.23 47.35 20.23
CA SER A 64 44.04 46.97 21.40
C SER A 64 45.52 47.23 21.13
N SER A 65 46.03 46.78 19.99
CA SER A 65 47.41 47.00 19.54
C SER A 65 47.72 48.50 19.40
N SER A 66 46.82 49.26 18.79
CA SER A 66 46.93 50.73 18.73
C SER A 66 47.05 51.35 20.13
N ARG A 67 46.23 50.91 21.09
CA ARG A 67 46.26 51.42 22.49
C ARG A 67 47.55 51.07 23.21
N VAL A 68 48.08 49.86 23.01
CA VAL A 68 49.40 49.47 23.54
C VAL A 68 50.47 50.39 22.97
N MET A 69 50.47 50.63 21.67
CA MET A 69 51.46 51.47 20.99
C MET A 69 51.55 52.89 21.55
N VAL A 70 50.51 53.43 22.16
CA VAL A 70 50.57 54.77 22.76
C VAL A 70 51.17 54.76 24.16
N GLN A 71 51.11 53.66 24.93
CA GLN A 71 51.59 53.62 26.32
C GLN A 71 53.06 54.06 26.48
N LEU A 72 53.34 54.79 27.55
CA LEU A 72 54.69 55.22 27.94
C LEU A 72 55.62 54.04 28.27
N THR A 73 55.06 52.93 28.73
CA THR A 73 55.79 51.73 29.18
C THR A 73 56.32 50.87 28.04
N VAL A 74 55.88 51.09 26.81
CA VAL A 74 56.34 50.30 25.65
C VAL A 74 57.83 50.49 25.40
N ASP A 75 58.53 49.37 25.24
CA ASP A 75 59.93 49.29 24.81
C ASP A 75 60.04 49.00 23.30
N LEU A 76 61.27 48.99 22.78
CA LEU A 76 61.52 48.80 21.34
C LEU A 76 60.98 47.44 20.81
N PRO A 77 61.30 46.27 21.41
CA PRO A 77 60.78 45.00 20.92
C PRO A 77 59.24 44.92 20.95
N MET A 78 58.62 45.48 21.99
CA MET A 78 57.16 45.53 22.09
C MET A 78 56.56 46.46 21.03
N ALA A 79 57.18 47.61 20.76
CA ALA A 79 56.71 48.54 19.72
C ALA A 79 56.73 47.89 18.33
N GLU A 80 57.84 47.27 17.94
CA GLU A 80 57.98 46.59 16.64
C GLU A 80 56.94 45.47 16.49
N ARG A 81 56.79 44.63 17.51
CA ARG A 81 55.78 43.56 17.52
C ARG A 81 54.36 44.13 17.42
N THR A 82 54.05 45.15 18.21
CA THR A 82 52.71 45.78 18.24
C THR A 82 52.35 46.37 16.89
N LYS A 83 53.30 47.00 16.19
CA LYS A 83 53.10 47.52 14.83
C LYS A 83 52.76 46.39 13.85
N ALA A 84 53.51 45.29 13.90
CA ALA A 84 53.26 44.13 13.05
C ALA A 84 51.89 43.48 13.32
N THR A 85 51.57 43.23 14.60
CA THR A 85 50.28 42.66 15.02
C THR A 85 49.10 43.55 14.65
N TYR A 86 49.24 44.87 14.73
CA TYR A 86 48.22 45.79 14.25
C TYR A 86 47.93 45.59 12.75
N ALA A 87 48.97 45.55 11.92
CA ALA A 87 48.82 45.37 10.49
C ALA A 87 48.18 44.02 10.13
N GLU A 88 48.57 42.95 10.83
CA GLU A 88 47.99 41.62 10.68
C GLU A 88 46.48 41.60 11.03
N ASN A 89 46.10 42.24 12.13
CA ASN A 89 44.69 42.33 12.55
C ASN A 89 43.85 43.16 11.58
N ILE A 90 44.39 44.25 11.03
CA ILE A 90 43.70 45.02 9.98
C ILE A 90 43.50 44.17 8.71
N ASN A 91 44.50 43.40 8.29
CA ASN A 91 44.36 42.49 7.16
C ASN A 91 43.30 41.41 7.42
N THR A 92 43.31 40.82 8.62
CA THR A 92 42.34 39.80 9.04
C THR A 92 40.91 40.33 9.07
N LEU A 93 40.71 41.56 9.57
CA LEU A 93 39.42 42.25 9.54
C LEU A 93 38.86 42.31 8.12
N PHE A 94 39.63 42.81 7.16
CA PHE A 94 39.17 42.95 5.78
C PHE A 94 39.05 41.61 5.05
N GLU A 95 39.85 40.61 5.41
CA GLU A 95 39.71 39.26 4.87
C GLU A 95 38.33 38.66 5.22
N TYR A 96 37.91 38.76 6.48
CA TYR A 96 36.61 38.24 6.91
C TYR A 96 35.44 39.08 6.40
N LEU A 97 35.58 40.40 6.28
CA LEU A 97 34.56 41.24 5.65
C LEU A 97 34.37 40.88 4.17
N LYS A 98 35.45 40.61 3.44
CA LYS A 98 35.39 40.13 2.05
C LYS A 98 34.72 38.76 1.93
N LYS A 99 34.91 37.87 2.91
CA LYS A 99 34.21 36.58 2.99
C LYS A 99 32.71 36.75 3.32
N TYR A 100 32.36 37.78 4.09
CA TYR A 100 30.98 38.11 4.43
C TYR A 100 30.21 38.81 3.30
N GLU A 101 30.87 39.67 2.51
CA GLU A 101 30.28 40.43 1.40
C GLU A 101 29.32 39.62 0.50
N PRO A 102 29.69 38.43 -0.04
CA PRO A 102 28.78 37.63 -0.88
C PRO A 102 27.57 37.07 -0.13
N LEU A 103 27.57 37.07 1.20
CA LEU A 103 26.47 36.57 2.04
C LEU A 103 25.43 37.65 2.38
N THR A 104 25.57 38.86 1.83
CA THR A 104 24.61 39.96 1.92
C THR A 104 23.39 39.72 1.00
N ASN A 105 22.74 38.57 1.17
CA ASN A 105 21.68 38.05 0.30
C ASN A 105 20.33 38.79 0.41
N THR A 106 20.21 39.81 1.26
CA THR A 106 19.02 40.64 1.40
C THR A 106 19.38 42.11 1.26
N GLU A 107 18.47 42.92 0.75
CA GLU A 107 18.69 44.37 0.59
C GLU A 107 19.04 45.03 1.92
N GLN A 108 18.37 44.62 3.01
CA GLN A 108 18.68 45.13 4.34
C GLN A 108 20.12 44.79 4.78
N LYS A 109 20.59 43.56 4.56
CA LYS A 109 21.98 43.19 4.89
C LYS A 109 23.00 44.00 4.08
N LYS A 110 22.72 44.29 2.80
CA LYS A 110 23.61 45.10 1.95
C LYS A 110 23.73 46.53 2.45
N ILE A 111 22.61 47.15 2.83
CA ILE A 111 22.58 48.51 3.37
C ILE A 111 23.42 48.60 4.64
N GLU A 112 23.16 47.72 5.61
CA GLU A 112 23.88 47.68 6.89
C GLU A 112 25.38 47.36 6.70
N TYR A 113 25.72 46.46 5.77
CA TYR A 113 27.11 46.17 5.43
C TYR A 113 27.84 47.38 4.83
N ASN A 114 27.20 48.10 3.90
CA ASN A 114 27.80 49.30 3.30
C ASN A 114 27.99 50.41 4.32
N GLN A 115 27.04 50.57 5.24
CA GLN A 115 27.15 51.51 6.36
C GLN A 115 28.34 51.15 7.25
N LEU A 116 28.44 49.88 7.67
CA LEU A 116 29.56 49.36 8.45
C LEU A 116 30.91 49.60 7.75
N MET A 117 31.00 49.31 6.45
CA MET A 117 32.23 49.55 5.67
C MET A 117 32.62 51.03 5.65
N GLY A 118 31.64 51.95 5.58
CA GLY A 118 31.87 53.39 5.68
C GLY A 118 32.43 53.81 7.04
N SER A 119 31.88 53.28 8.13
CA SER A 119 32.37 53.56 9.48
C SER A 119 33.74 52.96 9.76
N ILE A 120 34.01 51.74 9.26
CA ILE A 120 35.34 51.11 9.35
C ILE A 120 36.37 51.94 8.60
N LYS A 121 36.04 52.42 7.39
CA LYS A 121 36.93 53.31 6.62
C LYS A 121 37.21 54.60 7.39
N THR A 122 36.18 55.22 7.95
CA THR A 122 36.33 56.44 8.76
C THR A 122 37.24 56.20 9.95
N TRP A 123 37.07 55.08 10.66
CA TRP A 123 37.97 54.68 11.75
C TRP A 123 39.41 54.46 11.27
N GLN A 124 39.61 53.76 10.16
CA GLN A 124 40.93 53.51 9.60
C GLN A 124 41.63 54.82 9.20
N ASP A 125 40.92 55.73 8.55
CA ASP A 125 41.43 57.04 8.14
C ASP A 125 41.80 57.90 9.38
N SER A 126 40.98 57.91 10.43
CA SER A 126 41.31 58.57 11.70
C SER A 126 42.52 57.93 12.40
N GLN A 127 42.63 56.60 12.36
CA GLN A 127 43.71 55.84 12.99
C GLN A 127 45.04 55.96 12.21
N ALA A 128 45.00 56.28 10.91
CA ALA A 128 46.17 56.46 10.07
C ALA A 128 47.09 57.58 10.58
N LYS A 129 46.52 58.64 11.18
CA LYS A 129 47.27 59.75 11.77
C LYS A 129 48.15 59.31 12.94
N ALA A 130 47.63 58.47 13.83
CA ALA A 130 48.43 57.92 14.92
C ALA A 130 49.42 56.87 14.39
N ALA A 131 49.02 56.07 13.39
CA ALA A 131 49.87 55.03 12.81
C ALA A 131 51.10 55.59 12.08
N SER A 132 50.99 56.75 11.43
CA SER A 132 52.14 57.40 10.77
C SER A 132 53.21 57.89 11.74
N MET A 133 52.86 58.11 13.01
CA MET A 133 53.80 58.49 14.07
C MET A 133 54.52 57.28 14.69
N TRP A 134 54.12 56.04 14.41
CA TRP A 134 54.70 54.87 15.06
C TRP A 134 56.15 54.62 14.66
N ASP A 135 56.53 54.93 13.42
CA ASP A 135 57.92 54.83 12.98
C ASP A 135 58.83 55.83 13.69
N GLU A 136 58.33 57.03 13.95
CA GLU A 136 59.02 58.03 14.77
C GLU A 136 59.19 57.54 16.22
N LYS A 137 58.13 56.98 16.83
CA LYS A 137 58.21 56.37 18.16
C LYS A 137 59.28 55.28 18.22
N ILE A 138 59.31 54.39 17.23
CA ILE A 138 60.29 53.30 17.14
C ILE A 138 61.71 53.86 16.99
N SER A 139 61.92 54.90 16.16
CA SER A 139 63.23 55.57 16.03
C SER A 139 63.69 56.17 17.36
N MET A 140 62.80 56.91 18.06
CA MET A 140 63.11 57.50 19.36
C MET A 140 63.46 56.44 20.42
N LEU A 141 62.76 55.30 20.42
CA LEU A 141 63.08 54.18 21.32
C LEU A 141 64.43 53.54 20.97
N LYS A 142 64.76 53.41 19.68
CA LYS A 142 66.05 52.86 19.21
C LYS A 142 67.23 53.76 19.55
N GLU A 143 67.05 55.07 19.51
CA GLU A 143 68.06 56.08 19.86
C GLU A 143 68.26 56.23 21.38
N GLY A 144 67.36 55.65 22.19
CA GLY A 144 67.33 55.81 23.65
C GLY A 144 66.87 57.21 24.07
N THR A 145 66.04 57.86 23.26
CA THR A 145 65.56 59.24 23.51
C THR A 145 64.72 59.31 24.77
N LYS A 146 63.99 58.23 25.11
CA LYS A 146 63.20 58.15 26.34
C LYS A 146 64.06 58.31 27.61
N GLU A 147 65.26 57.74 27.61
CA GLU A 147 66.21 57.81 28.72
C GLU A 147 67.09 59.07 28.67
N LYS A 148 67.46 59.53 27.47
CA LYS A 148 68.38 60.67 27.25
C LYS A 148 67.70 62.04 27.27
N ASP A 149 66.48 62.14 26.74
CA ASP A 149 65.69 63.36 26.61
C ASP A 149 64.19 63.07 26.85
N LEU A 150 63.86 62.86 28.12
CA LEU A 150 62.50 62.54 28.55
C LEU A 150 61.49 63.62 28.14
N LYS A 151 61.89 64.89 28.11
CA LYS A 151 60.98 66.00 27.78
C LYS A 151 60.49 65.87 26.34
N THR A 152 61.40 65.71 25.38
CA THR A 152 61.03 65.53 23.98
C THR A 152 60.21 64.26 23.75
N PHE A 153 60.54 63.17 24.45
CA PHE A 153 59.74 61.94 24.37
C PHE A 153 58.31 62.13 24.91
N LEU A 154 58.13 62.87 26.00
CA LEU A 154 56.81 63.18 26.57
C LEU A 154 55.98 64.09 25.64
N GLU A 155 56.58 65.12 25.04
CA GLU A 155 55.91 66.00 24.07
C GLU A 155 55.45 65.22 22.82
N PHE A 156 56.27 64.30 22.32
CA PHE A 156 55.89 63.40 21.23
C PHE A 156 54.75 62.45 21.66
N HIS A 157 54.85 61.87 22.86
CA HIS A 157 53.83 60.96 23.40
C HIS A 157 52.47 61.65 23.53
N GLU A 158 52.42 62.90 23.99
CA GLU A 158 51.17 63.68 24.09
C GLU A 158 50.52 63.87 22.71
N LYS A 159 51.31 64.21 21.69
CA LYS A 159 50.81 64.32 20.30
C LYS A 159 50.29 62.99 19.77
N LEU A 160 51.01 61.89 20.02
CA LEU A 160 50.59 60.55 19.62
C LEU A 160 49.28 60.15 20.31
N GLN A 161 49.14 60.47 21.60
CA GLN A 161 47.93 60.21 22.37
C GLN A 161 46.74 61.01 21.85
N ALA A 162 46.93 62.29 21.51
CA ALA A 162 45.91 63.13 20.90
C ALA A 162 45.48 62.59 19.53
N ALA A 163 46.44 62.20 18.67
CA ALA A 163 46.15 61.58 17.37
C ALA A 163 45.38 60.26 17.51
N GLN A 164 45.69 59.44 18.52
CA GLN A 164 44.93 58.22 18.79
C GLN A 164 43.51 58.52 19.30
N ALA A 165 43.32 59.55 20.11
CA ALA A 165 42.03 59.90 20.67
C ALA A 165 40.99 60.23 19.58
N GLU A 166 41.41 60.82 18.46
CA GLU A 166 40.57 61.11 17.28
C GLU A 166 39.91 59.85 16.70
N ALA A 167 40.54 58.67 16.82
CA ALA A 167 40.00 57.41 16.31
C ALA A 167 38.99 56.74 17.27
N ARG A 168 38.78 57.27 18.47
CA ARG A 168 37.93 56.64 19.50
C ARG A 168 36.46 56.58 19.11
N ASP A 169 35.90 57.69 18.66
CA ASP A 169 34.48 57.79 18.31
C ASP A 169 34.16 57.08 16.98
N PRO A 170 34.98 57.23 15.92
CA PRO A 170 34.85 56.41 14.71
C PRO A 170 34.86 54.91 14.99
N TYR A 171 35.77 54.44 15.87
CA TYR A 171 35.77 53.05 16.30
C TYR A 171 34.45 52.66 16.99
N ALA A 172 33.96 53.51 17.91
CA ALA A 172 32.74 53.21 18.65
C ALA A 172 31.53 53.08 17.71
N ASN A 173 31.46 53.90 16.66
CA ASN A 173 30.44 53.81 15.61
C ASN A 173 30.56 52.51 14.82
N ALA A 174 31.76 52.16 14.33
CA ALA A 174 31.99 50.90 13.60
C ALA A 174 31.66 49.67 14.47
N ALA A 175 32.04 49.69 15.76
CA ALA A 175 31.73 48.61 16.70
C ALA A 175 30.23 48.48 16.98
N LYS A 176 29.50 49.60 17.05
CA LYS A 176 28.05 49.61 17.17
C LYS A 176 27.39 48.97 15.94
N GLU A 177 27.80 49.39 14.74
CA GLU A 177 27.26 48.87 13.48
C GLU A 177 27.59 47.38 13.26
N PHE A 178 28.77 46.92 13.71
CA PHE A 178 29.09 45.50 13.75
C PHE A 178 28.08 44.69 14.57
N ASN A 179 27.72 45.20 15.75
CA ASN A 179 26.76 44.54 16.63
C ASN A 179 25.34 44.59 16.04
N GLU A 180 24.94 45.72 15.45
CA GLU A 180 23.63 45.87 14.78
C GLU A 180 23.48 44.91 13.61
N LEU A 181 24.50 44.80 12.75
CA LEU A 181 24.51 43.85 11.64
C LEU A 181 24.53 42.39 12.12
N SER A 182 25.33 42.08 13.16
CA SER A 182 25.37 40.74 13.75
C SER A 182 24.01 40.35 14.36
N ASP A 183 23.34 41.28 15.06
CA ASP A 183 22.01 41.03 15.61
C ASP A 183 20.94 40.90 14.52
N LEU A 184 21.02 41.67 13.43
CA LEU A 184 20.16 41.50 12.27
C LEU A 184 20.31 40.09 11.67
N VAL A 185 21.54 39.65 11.40
CA VAL A 185 21.81 38.30 10.90
C VAL A 185 21.29 37.24 11.87
N GLY A 186 21.50 37.43 13.19
CA GLY A 186 21.00 36.55 14.23
C GLY A 186 19.47 36.48 14.30
N LYS A 187 18.78 37.62 14.16
CA LYS A 187 17.32 37.70 14.10
C LYS A 187 16.77 36.98 12.86
N LEU A 188 17.37 37.19 11.69
CA LEU A 188 16.98 36.49 10.46
C LEU A 188 17.21 34.97 10.58
N ALA A 189 18.34 34.55 11.15
CA ALA A 189 18.64 33.13 11.39
C ALA A 189 17.62 32.47 12.34
N ARG A 190 17.27 33.14 13.45
CA ARG A 190 16.24 32.68 14.39
C ARG A 190 14.87 32.62 13.72
N GLY A 191 14.51 33.63 12.91
CA GLY A 191 13.26 33.64 12.14
C GLY A 191 13.15 32.44 11.20
N ILE A 192 14.20 32.17 10.41
CA ILE A 192 14.26 31.01 9.52
C ILE A 192 14.15 29.70 10.32
N SER A 193 14.83 29.59 11.46
CA SER A 193 14.77 28.39 12.32
C SER A 193 13.37 28.17 12.89
N GLN A 194 12.70 29.23 13.35
CA GLN A 194 11.34 29.16 13.89
C GLN A 194 10.34 28.77 12.78
N GLU A 195 10.40 29.43 11.63
CA GLU A 195 9.57 29.12 10.46
C GLU A 195 9.79 27.67 10.00
N SER A 196 11.03 27.19 10.03
CA SER A 196 11.37 25.79 9.71
C SER A 196 10.73 24.81 10.68
N SER A 197 10.76 25.10 11.98
CA SER A 197 10.13 24.27 13.02
C SER A 197 8.60 24.25 12.89
N GLU A 198 7.99 25.39 12.62
CA GLU A 198 6.55 25.50 12.37
C GLU A 198 6.15 24.77 11.08
N THR A 199 6.93 24.93 10.01
CA THR A 199 6.74 24.22 8.74
C THR A 199 6.86 22.72 8.92
N ALA A 200 7.86 22.24 9.69
CA ALA A 200 8.03 20.83 10.01
C ALA A 200 6.83 20.28 10.79
N SER A 201 6.39 20.98 11.85
CA SER A 201 5.25 20.56 12.69
C SER A 201 3.95 20.52 11.89
N ARG A 202 3.69 21.55 11.07
CA ARG A 202 2.53 21.59 10.17
C ARG A 202 2.59 20.48 9.12
N SER A 203 3.76 20.20 8.57
CA SER A 203 3.97 19.11 7.60
C SER A 203 3.69 17.74 8.23
N GLN A 204 4.14 17.51 9.47
CA GLN A 204 3.84 16.28 10.22
C GLN A 204 2.34 16.10 10.44
N LEU A 205 1.62 17.15 10.87
CA LEU A 205 0.16 17.10 11.05
C LEU A 205 -0.58 16.80 9.74
N ILE A 206 -0.20 17.45 8.64
CA ILE A 206 -0.83 17.20 7.33
C ILE A 206 -0.53 15.76 6.86
N MET A 207 0.70 15.27 7.02
CA MET A 207 1.05 13.88 6.68
C MET A 207 0.20 12.87 7.48
N LEU A 208 0.10 13.05 8.79
CA LEU A 208 -0.73 12.18 9.65
C LEU A 208 -2.19 12.20 9.21
N GLY A 209 -2.74 13.38 8.89
CA GLY A 209 -4.10 13.53 8.38
C GLY A 209 -4.34 12.76 7.08
N ILE A 210 -3.44 12.89 6.10
CA ILE A 210 -3.57 12.19 4.80
C ILE A 210 -3.42 10.68 4.98
N ILE A 211 -2.49 10.22 5.82
CA ILE A 211 -2.32 8.78 6.13
C ILE A 211 -3.60 8.22 6.74
N LEU A 212 -4.18 8.88 7.74
CA LEU A 212 -5.42 8.43 8.39
C LEU A 212 -6.59 8.37 7.39
N ILE A 213 -6.75 9.38 6.54
CA ILE A 213 -7.78 9.40 5.49
C ILE A 213 -7.53 8.28 4.48
N GLY A 214 -6.29 8.10 4.01
CA GLY A 214 -5.92 7.06 3.05
C GLY A 214 -6.20 5.65 3.58
N VAL A 215 -5.89 5.39 4.86
CA VAL A 215 -6.20 4.12 5.53
C VAL A 215 -7.70 3.93 5.67
N ALA A 216 -8.44 4.93 6.16
CA ALA A 216 -9.89 4.85 6.32
C ALA A 216 -10.61 4.60 4.99
N CYS A 217 -10.20 5.30 3.92
CA CYS A 217 -10.72 5.08 2.57
C CYS A 217 -10.38 3.68 2.05
N SER A 218 -9.15 3.19 2.27
CA SER A 218 -8.74 1.85 1.84
C SER A 218 -9.55 0.75 2.53
N ILE A 219 -9.78 0.88 3.84
CA ILE A 219 -10.64 -0.04 4.61
C ILE A 219 -12.09 0.05 4.10
N GLY A 220 -12.63 1.25 3.91
CA GLY A 220 -14.00 1.45 3.43
C GLY A 220 -14.22 0.85 2.04
N ILE A 221 -13.28 1.04 1.11
CA ILE A 221 -13.32 0.44 -0.23
C ILE A 221 -13.24 -1.10 -0.12
N GLY A 222 -12.34 -1.62 0.72
CA GLY A 222 -12.21 -3.05 0.99
C GLY A 222 -13.52 -3.69 1.48
N LEU A 223 -14.14 -3.08 2.49
CA LEU A 223 -15.43 -3.51 3.04
C LEU A 223 -16.56 -3.40 2.00
N ALA A 224 -16.59 -2.34 1.19
CA ALA A 224 -17.58 -2.16 0.14
C ALA A 224 -17.45 -3.22 -0.97
N ILE A 225 -16.23 -3.55 -1.38
CA ILE A 225 -15.96 -4.61 -2.36
C ILE A 225 -16.33 -5.97 -1.78
N ALA A 226 -15.92 -6.27 -0.54
CA ALA A 226 -16.24 -7.52 0.14
C ALA A 226 -17.76 -7.71 0.27
N GLY A 227 -18.48 -6.71 0.78
CA GLY A 227 -19.92 -6.75 0.93
C GLY A 227 -20.68 -6.90 -0.39
N ASN A 228 -20.26 -6.20 -1.45
CA ASN A 228 -20.89 -6.32 -2.77
C ASN A 228 -20.61 -7.69 -3.43
N THR A 229 -19.41 -8.24 -3.22
CA THR A 229 -19.04 -9.57 -3.71
C THR A 229 -19.85 -10.64 -2.99
N LEU A 230 -19.98 -10.55 -1.66
CA LEU A 230 -20.78 -11.47 -0.87
C LEU A 230 -22.26 -11.42 -1.28
N LYS A 231 -22.81 -10.23 -1.56
CA LYS A 231 -24.18 -10.10 -2.12
C LYS A 231 -24.33 -10.74 -3.51
N THR A 232 -23.30 -10.66 -4.35
CA THR A 232 -23.33 -11.24 -5.70
C THR A 232 -23.22 -12.77 -5.66
N LEU A 233 -22.43 -13.32 -4.74
CA LEU A 233 -22.30 -14.77 -4.55
C LEU A 233 -23.47 -15.34 -3.76
N GLY A 234 -24.00 -14.61 -2.79
CA GLY A 234 -25.09 -15.01 -1.90
C GLY A 234 -24.69 -15.91 -0.73
N ALA A 235 -23.46 -16.40 -0.71
CA ALA A 235 -22.85 -17.15 0.37
C ALA A 235 -21.32 -17.02 0.31
N ASP A 236 -20.63 -17.57 1.31
CA ASP A 236 -19.17 -17.65 1.30
C ASP A 236 -18.70 -18.50 0.09
N PRO A 237 -17.65 -18.08 -0.64
CA PRO A 237 -17.08 -18.89 -1.72
C PRO A 237 -16.73 -20.34 -1.33
N SER A 238 -16.29 -20.55 -0.08
CA SER A 238 -15.98 -21.89 0.44
C SER A 238 -17.24 -22.74 0.57
N GLU A 239 -18.33 -22.20 1.12
CA GLU A 239 -19.64 -22.88 1.21
C GLU A 239 -20.15 -23.28 -0.18
N ILE A 240 -20.08 -22.36 -1.15
CA ILE A 240 -20.46 -22.63 -2.55
C ILE A 240 -19.61 -23.76 -3.14
N SER A 241 -18.29 -23.71 -2.95
CA SER A 241 -17.36 -24.72 -3.44
C SER A 241 -17.66 -26.10 -2.85
N ASP A 242 -17.99 -26.18 -1.56
CA ASP A 242 -18.27 -27.45 -0.88
C ASP A 242 -19.58 -28.08 -1.35
N ILE A 243 -20.62 -27.28 -1.58
CA ILE A 243 -21.88 -27.75 -2.18
C ILE A 243 -21.62 -28.30 -3.58
N VAL A 244 -20.90 -27.55 -4.42
CA VAL A 244 -20.58 -27.99 -5.79
C VAL A 244 -19.76 -29.29 -5.77
N ARG A 245 -18.81 -29.43 -4.84
CA ARG A 245 -18.01 -30.66 -4.69
C ARG A 245 -18.88 -31.87 -4.32
N GLN A 246 -19.80 -31.72 -3.37
CA GLN A 246 -20.73 -32.77 -2.97
C GLN A 246 -21.62 -33.21 -4.13
N VAL A 247 -22.22 -32.24 -4.83
CA VAL A 247 -23.07 -32.50 -6.00
C VAL A 247 -22.29 -33.17 -7.13
N THR A 248 -21.03 -32.77 -7.34
CA THR A 248 -20.15 -33.41 -8.34
C THR A 248 -19.79 -34.85 -7.94
N ALA A 249 -19.72 -35.15 -6.65
CA ALA A 249 -19.53 -36.51 -6.14
C ALA A 249 -20.82 -37.37 -6.20
N GLY A 250 -21.94 -36.79 -6.65
CA GLY A 250 -23.23 -37.47 -6.74
C GLY A 250 -24.09 -37.36 -5.48
N ASP A 251 -23.63 -36.65 -4.46
CA ASP A 251 -24.43 -36.36 -3.27
C ASP A 251 -25.29 -35.11 -3.52
N THR A 252 -26.56 -35.34 -3.83
CA THR A 252 -27.54 -34.27 -4.04
C THR A 252 -28.32 -33.94 -2.76
N ALA A 253 -28.17 -34.71 -1.69
CA ALA A 253 -28.88 -34.52 -0.41
C ALA A 253 -28.22 -33.46 0.49
N VAL A 254 -27.61 -32.45 -0.12
CA VAL A 254 -26.89 -31.38 0.56
C VAL A 254 -27.87 -30.46 1.30
N LYS A 255 -27.54 -30.09 2.54
CA LYS A 255 -28.33 -29.13 3.32
C LYS A 255 -28.10 -27.71 2.79
N LEU A 256 -29.13 -27.13 2.18
CA LEU A 256 -29.11 -25.79 1.61
C LEU A 256 -29.84 -24.79 2.51
N ARG A 257 -29.34 -23.56 2.57
CA ARG A 257 -29.98 -22.48 3.33
C ARG A 257 -31.28 -22.03 2.63
N PRO A 258 -32.32 -21.66 3.41
CA PRO A 258 -33.60 -21.24 2.85
C PRO A 258 -33.50 -19.89 2.12
N GLU A 259 -32.69 -18.98 2.66
CA GLU A 259 -32.39 -17.70 2.03
C GLU A 259 -31.25 -17.87 1.04
N ALA A 260 -31.53 -17.56 -0.23
CA ALA A 260 -30.60 -17.74 -1.32
C ALA A 260 -30.70 -16.54 -2.27
N VAL A 261 -29.58 -15.88 -2.53
CA VAL A 261 -29.46 -14.81 -3.52
C VAL A 261 -28.24 -15.07 -4.40
N GLY A 262 -28.14 -14.37 -5.53
CA GLY A 262 -26.97 -14.48 -6.41
C GLY A 262 -26.69 -15.91 -6.87
N VAL A 263 -25.41 -16.25 -7.01
CA VAL A 263 -24.96 -17.56 -7.50
C VAL A 263 -25.43 -18.71 -6.59
N TYR A 264 -25.54 -18.49 -5.28
CA TYR A 264 -26.05 -19.49 -4.35
C TYR A 264 -27.51 -19.87 -4.66
N ALA A 265 -28.34 -18.90 -5.08
CA ALA A 265 -29.72 -19.18 -5.51
C ALA A 265 -29.77 -20.03 -6.78
N ASP A 266 -28.89 -19.76 -7.74
CA ASP A 266 -28.78 -20.54 -8.97
C ASP A 266 -28.34 -21.98 -8.67
N ILE A 267 -27.34 -22.16 -7.80
CA ILE A 267 -26.88 -23.48 -7.36
C ILE A 267 -27.98 -24.22 -6.60
N ARG A 268 -28.69 -23.54 -5.69
CA ARG A 268 -29.81 -24.16 -4.97
C ARG A 268 -30.89 -24.66 -5.93
N THR A 269 -31.24 -23.86 -6.93
CA THR A 269 -32.21 -24.24 -7.97
C THR A 269 -31.73 -25.46 -8.75
N MET A 270 -30.44 -25.51 -9.10
CA MET A 270 -29.83 -26.65 -9.77
C MET A 270 -29.88 -27.92 -8.91
N VAL A 271 -29.51 -27.84 -7.62
CA VAL A 271 -29.51 -29.00 -6.70
C VAL A 271 -30.93 -29.51 -6.46
N HIS A 272 -31.91 -28.63 -6.30
CA HIS A 272 -33.32 -29.03 -6.22
C HIS A 272 -33.76 -29.77 -7.48
N GLY A 273 -33.44 -29.25 -8.67
CA GLY A 273 -33.76 -29.91 -9.94
C GLY A 273 -33.13 -31.31 -10.05
N LEU A 274 -31.89 -31.48 -9.59
CA LEU A 274 -31.22 -32.78 -9.55
C LEU A 274 -31.90 -33.74 -8.56
N ASN A 275 -32.25 -33.27 -7.36
CA ASN A 275 -32.97 -34.07 -6.36
C ASN A 275 -34.34 -34.54 -6.84
N GLU A 276 -35.12 -33.67 -7.52
CA GLU A 276 -36.40 -34.07 -8.10
C GLU A 276 -36.23 -35.20 -9.12
N LYS A 277 -35.20 -35.12 -9.97
CA LYS A 277 -34.91 -36.14 -10.98
C LYS A 277 -34.39 -37.43 -10.36
N ALA A 278 -33.61 -37.35 -9.28
CA ALA A 278 -33.19 -38.52 -8.49
C ALA A 278 -34.40 -39.23 -7.85
N ASN A 279 -35.35 -38.48 -7.28
CA ASN A 279 -36.57 -39.03 -6.71
C ASN A 279 -37.49 -39.70 -7.75
N VAL A 280 -37.55 -39.16 -8.97
CA VAL A 280 -38.23 -39.82 -10.10
C VAL A 280 -37.55 -41.15 -10.42
N ALA A 281 -36.22 -41.18 -10.48
CA ALA A 281 -35.47 -42.43 -10.73
C ALA A 281 -35.73 -43.48 -9.64
N GLU A 282 -35.84 -43.07 -8.38
CA GLU A 282 -36.18 -43.96 -7.26
C GLU A 282 -37.60 -44.52 -7.35
N GLN A 283 -38.58 -43.73 -7.81
CA GLN A 283 -39.94 -44.24 -8.05
C GLN A 283 -39.96 -45.28 -9.17
N ILE A 284 -39.26 -45.00 -10.27
CA ILE A 284 -39.13 -45.94 -11.39
C ILE A 284 -38.44 -47.23 -10.94
N SER A 285 -37.41 -47.16 -10.10
CA SER A 285 -36.70 -48.35 -9.60
C SER A 285 -37.59 -49.20 -8.68
N LYS A 286 -38.57 -48.60 -8.01
CA LYS A 286 -39.62 -49.29 -7.24
C LYS A 286 -40.76 -49.84 -8.11
N GLY A 287 -40.69 -49.65 -9.43
CA GLY A 287 -41.70 -50.11 -10.39
C GLY A 287 -42.89 -49.17 -10.57
N ASP A 288 -42.86 -47.97 -9.94
CA ASP A 288 -43.88 -46.95 -10.19
C ASP A 288 -43.57 -46.23 -11.50
N LEU A 289 -44.22 -46.71 -12.56
CA LEU A 289 -44.16 -46.10 -13.88
C LEU A 289 -45.26 -45.06 -14.09
N THR A 290 -46.06 -44.70 -13.08
CA THR A 290 -47.15 -43.72 -13.22
C THR A 290 -46.69 -42.27 -12.99
N VAL A 291 -45.50 -42.09 -12.42
CA VAL A 291 -44.89 -40.78 -12.14
C VAL A 291 -44.79 -39.89 -13.39
N GLU A 292 -45.14 -38.61 -13.23
CA GLU A 292 -45.02 -37.59 -14.27
C GLU A 292 -43.72 -36.79 -14.11
N VAL A 293 -42.94 -36.69 -15.18
CA VAL A 293 -41.68 -35.96 -15.19
C VAL A 293 -41.90 -34.55 -15.74
N LYS A 294 -41.89 -33.55 -14.85
CA LYS A 294 -41.93 -32.14 -15.24
C LYS A 294 -40.59 -31.68 -15.79
N LEU A 295 -40.62 -31.05 -16.96
CA LEU A 295 -39.43 -30.48 -17.61
C LEU A 295 -39.07 -29.14 -16.96
N ALA A 296 -37.80 -28.94 -16.61
CA ALA A 296 -37.33 -27.68 -16.05
C ALA A 296 -37.24 -26.55 -17.10
N SER A 297 -37.06 -26.92 -18.37
CA SER A 297 -37.11 -26.01 -19.52
C SER A 297 -37.31 -26.81 -20.81
N GLU A 298 -37.59 -26.11 -21.92
CA GLU A 298 -37.61 -26.71 -23.27
C GLU A 298 -36.32 -27.45 -23.64
N LYS A 299 -35.20 -27.11 -22.99
CA LYS A 299 -33.88 -27.72 -23.21
C LYS A 299 -33.50 -28.77 -22.15
N ASP A 300 -34.43 -29.17 -21.27
CA ASP A 300 -34.20 -30.18 -20.24
C ASP A 300 -34.01 -31.58 -20.85
N ARG A 301 -32.78 -31.89 -21.25
CA ARG A 301 -32.41 -33.17 -21.86
C ARG A 301 -32.61 -34.33 -20.89
N LEU A 302 -32.34 -34.12 -19.60
CA LEU A 302 -32.46 -35.17 -18.59
C LEU A 302 -33.94 -35.52 -18.35
N GLY A 303 -34.80 -34.51 -18.19
CA GLY A 303 -36.24 -34.70 -18.07
C GLY A 303 -36.85 -35.43 -19.27
N LYS A 304 -36.48 -35.05 -20.51
CA LYS A 304 -36.92 -35.73 -21.74
C LYS A 304 -36.47 -37.20 -21.80
N ALA A 305 -35.25 -37.49 -21.32
CA ALA A 305 -34.74 -38.86 -21.24
C ALA A 305 -35.54 -39.71 -20.25
N PHE A 306 -35.86 -39.17 -19.06
CA PHE A 306 -36.74 -39.86 -18.10
C PHE A 306 -38.14 -40.14 -18.65
N GLN A 307 -38.76 -39.17 -19.35
CA GLN A 307 -40.07 -39.38 -19.99
C GLN A 307 -40.00 -40.52 -21.02
N THR A 308 -38.95 -40.55 -21.84
CA THR A 308 -38.73 -41.62 -22.82
C THR A 308 -38.55 -42.96 -22.13
N MET A 309 -37.75 -43.01 -21.07
CA MET A 309 -37.51 -44.23 -20.29
C MET A 309 -38.80 -44.80 -19.69
N ILE A 310 -39.65 -43.95 -19.09
CA ILE A 310 -40.96 -44.38 -18.55
C ILE A 310 -41.83 -44.96 -19.66
N ASN A 311 -41.91 -44.29 -20.82
CA ASN A 311 -42.72 -44.76 -21.94
C ASN A 311 -42.26 -46.15 -22.44
N VAL A 312 -40.95 -46.33 -22.60
CA VAL A 312 -40.38 -47.62 -23.03
C VAL A 312 -40.62 -48.72 -21.99
N LEU A 313 -40.43 -48.43 -20.70
CA LEU A 313 -40.69 -49.40 -19.64
C LEU A 313 -42.16 -49.81 -19.57
N ARG A 314 -43.10 -48.86 -19.73
CA ARG A 314 -44.55 -49.16 -19.79
C ARG A 314 -44.89 -50.08 -20.97
N GLU A 315 -44.28 -49.83 -22.12
CA GLU A 315 -44.46 -50.67 -23.31
C GLU A 315 -43.93 -52.10 -23.07
N ILE A 316 -42.75 -52.23 -22.48
CA ILE A 316 -42.16 -53.54 -22.13
C ILE A 316 -43.08 -54.32 -21.18
N ILE A 317 -43.59 -53.69 -20.12
CA ILE A 317 -44.53 -54.33 -19.18
C ILE A 317 -45.82 -54.75 -19.88
N THR A 318 -46.35 -53.91 -20.77
CA THR A 318 -47.57 -54.23 -21.55
C THR A 318 -47.35 -55.45 -22.45
N ARG A 319 -46.19 -55.54 -23.11
CA ARG A 319 -45.82 -56.70 -23.92
C ARG A 319 -45.62 -57.96 -23.08
N ALA A 320 -44.98 -57.85 -21.92
CA ALA A 320 -44.77 -58.97 -20.99
C ALA A 320 -46.10 -59.53 -20.44
N ASN A 321 -47.05 -58.66 -20.09
CA ASN A 321 -48.40 -59.07 -19.68
C ASN A 321 -49.15 -59.76 -20.82
N SER A 322 -49.09 -59.22 -22.04
CA SER A 322 -49.70 -59.86 -23.21
C SER A 322 -49.11 -61.26 -23.48
N ALA A 323 -47.80 -61.40 -23.42
CA ALA A 323 -47.13 -62.69 -23.58
C ALA A 323 -47.53 -63.68 -22.46
N SER A 324 -47.60 -63.22 -21.21
CA SER A 324 -48.04 -64.04 -20.08
C SER A 324 -49.50 -64.51 -20.24
N TYR A 325 -50.38 -63.65 -20.76
CA TYR A 325 -51.77 -64.02 -21.08
C TYR A 325 -51.85 -65.05 -22.20
N GLN A 326 -51.03 -64.92 -23.24
CA GLN A 326 -50.92 -65.91 -24.31
C GLN A 326 -50.43 -67.26 -23.78
N VAL A 327 -49.42 -67.26 -22.90
CA VAL A 327 -48.90 -68.49 -22.25
C VAL A 327 -49.96 -69.12 -21.36
N ALA A 328 -50.69 -68.33 -20.56
CA ALA A 328 -51.77 -68.85 -19.70
C ALA A 328 -52.91 -69.46 -20.54
N THR A 329 -53.30 -68.78 -21.61
CA THR A 329 -54.32 -69.28 -22.56
C THR A 329 -53.84 -70.57 -23.24
N GLY A 330 -52.61 -70.59 -23.76
CA GLY A 330 -52.02 -71.78 -24.37
C GLY A 330 -51.89 -72.95 -23.38
N SER A 331 -51.51 -72.68 -22.14
CA SER A 331 -51.43 -73.71 -21.08
C SER A 331 -52.81 -74.30 -20.75
N SER A 332 -53.85 -73.46 -20.72
CA SER A 332 -55.24 -73.91 -20.52
C SER A 332 -55.73 -74.80 -21.67
N GLN A 333 -55.40 -74.43 -22.92
CA GLN A 333 -55.71 -75.23 -24.11
C GLN A 333 -54.98 -76.58 -24.10
N VAL A 334 -53.67 -76.58 -23.77
CA VAL A 334 -52.86 -77.80 -23.65
C VAL A 334 -53.41 -78.70 -22.53
N SER A 335 -53.79 -78.13 -21.39
CA SER A 335 -54.41 -78.87 -20.29
C SER A 335 -55.72 -79.54 -20.74
N SER A 336 -56.59 -78.79 -21.42
CA SER A 336 -57.85 -79.31 -21.97
C SER A 336 -57.62 -80.43 -22.99
N ALA A 337 -56.66 -80.25 -23.91
CA ALA A 337 -56.30 -81.27 -24.89
C ALA A 337 -55.72 -82.53 -24.22
N SER A 338 -54.91 -82.37 -23.18
CA SER A 338 -54.36 -83.47 -22.38
C SER A 338 -55.46 -84.24 -21.65
N GLN A 339 -56.49 -83.55 -21.13
CA GLN A 339 -57.66 -84.16 -20.50
C GLN A 339 -58.45 -85.01 -21.51
N SER A 340 -58.77 -84.45 -22.69
CA SER A 340 -59.47 -85.18 -23.75
C SER A 340 -58.66 -86.37 -24.27
N LEU A 341 -57.34 -86.23 -24.41
CA LEU A 341 -56.45 -87.32 -24.79
C LEU A 341 -56.44 -88.43 -23.73
N SER A 342 -56.37 -88.08 -22.44
CA SER A 342 -56.45 -89.05 -21.34
C SER A 342 -57.77 -89.83 -21.35
N GLN A 343 -58.88 -89.14 -21.62
CA GLN A 343 -60.19 -89.78 -21.76
C GLN A 343 -60.24 -90.71 -22.97
N GLY A 344 -59.77 -90.26 -24.14
CA GLY A 344 -59.70 -91.10 -25.35
C GLY A 344 -58.74 -92.29 -25.19
N ALA A 345 -57.63 -92.13 -24.48
CA ALA A 345 -56.73 -93.22 -24.13
C ALA A 345 -57.39 -94.23 -23.18
N THR A 346 -58.24 -93.76 -22.25
CA THR A 346 -59.05 -94.63 -21.39
C THR A 346 -60.09 -95.41 -22.21
N GLU A 347 -60.78 -94.75 -23.14
CA GLU A 347 -61.72 -95.42 -24.06
C GLU A 347 -61.02 -96.44 -24.97
N GLN A 348 -59.83 -96.13 -25.47
CA GLN A 348 -58.99 -97.08 -26.19
C GLN A 348 -58.58 -98.27 -25.32
N ALA A 349 -58.16 -98.04 -24.07
CA ALA A 349 -57.81 -99.10 -23.14
C ALA A 349 -59.02 -100.04 -22.91
N SER A 350 -60.21 -99.49 -22.66
CA SER A 350 -61.45 -100.27 -22.55
C SER A 350 -61.79 -101.03 -23.83
N SER A 351 -61.62 -100.42 -25.00
CA SER A 351 -61.84 -101.09 -26.28
C SER A 351 -60.85 -102.23 -26.50
N VAL A 352 -59.59 -102.08 -26.07
CA VAL A 352 -58.58 -103.13 -26.11
C VAL A 352 -58.92 -104.26 -25.14
N GLU A 353 -59.49 -103.96 -23.96
CA GLU A 353 -60.03 -104.97 -23.04
C GLU A 353 -61.21 -105.73 -23.65
N GLU A 354 -62.16 -105.02 -24.29
CA GLU A 354 -63.32 -105.63 -24.96
C GLU A 354 -62.90 -106.48 -26.17
N ILE A 355 -61.92 -106.02 -26.96
CA ILE A 355 -61.32 -106.81 -28.05
C ILE A 355 -60.61 -108.03 -27.47
N SER A 356 -59.85 -107.88 -26.39
CA SER A 356 -59.16 -109.02 -25.75
C SER A 356 -60.17 -110.05 -25.21
N SER A 357 -61.26 -109.58 -24.62
CA SER A 357 -62.43 -110.39 -24.23
C SER A 357 -63.05 -111.10 -25.44
N SER A 358 -63.36 -110.38 -26.50
CA SER A 358 -63.93 -110.92 -27.74
C SER A 358 -63.00 -111.95 -28.40
N VAL A 359 -61.70 -111.69 -28.41
CA VAL A 359 -60.66 -112.61 -28.89
C VAL A 359 -60.63 -113.87 -28.01
N THR A 360 -60.79 -113.73 -26.69
CA THR A 360 -60.89 -114.87 -25.77
C THR A 360 -62.17 -115.68 -26.00
N GLU A 361 -63.31 -115.01 -26.18
CA GLU A 361 -64.59 -115.65 -26.47
C GLU A 361 -64.55 -116.37 -27.83
N ILE A 362 -64.04 -115.72 -28.87
CA ILE A 362 -63.83 -116.31 -30.21
C ILE A 362 -62.87 -117.49 -30.11
N SER A 363 -61.75 -117.37 -29.40
CA SER A 363 -60.83 -118.49 -29.16
C SER A 363 -61.53 -119.65 -28.46
N SER A 364 -62.40 -119.37 -27.48
CA SER A 364 -63.23 -120.39 -26.82
C SER A 364 -64.24 -121.04 -27.77
N LYS A 365 -64.89 -120.27 -28.66
CA LYS A 365 -65.84 -120.77 -29.67
C LYS A 365 -65.14 -121.61 -30.73
N ILE A 366 -63.93 -121.23 -31.14
CA ILE A 366 -63.08 -122.04 -32.03
C ILE A 366 -62.73 -123.35 -31.34
N LYS A 367 -62.34 -123.33 -30.06
CA LYS A 367 -62.07 -124.53 -29.27
C LYS A 367 -63.32 -125.42 -29.12
N ALA A 368 -64.49 -124.82 -28.91
CA ALA A 368 -65.78 -125.53 -28.82
C ALA A 368 -66.19 -126.16 -30.16
N ASN A 369 -66.08 -125.44 -31.28
CA ASN A 369 -66.34 -125.99 -32.62
C ASN A 369 -65.34 -127.10 -32.98
N ALA A 370 -64.07 -126.95 -32.61
CA ALA A 370 -63.06 -127.99 -32.79
C ALA A 370 -63.29 -129.24 -31.90
N SER A 371 -64.11 -129.15 -30.85
CA SER A 371 -64.54 -130.31 -30.05
C SER A 371 -65.84 -130.96 -30.52
N ASN A 372 -66.59 -130.29 -31.41
CA ASN A 372 -67.86 -130.75 -31.99
C ASN A 372 -67.73 -131.24 -33.45
N ALA A 373 -66.52 -131.18 -34.02
CA ALA A 373 -66.12 -131.81 -35.28
C ALA A 373 -65.21 -133.00 -34.98
#